data_AF-A0A2D7VWX7-F1
#
_entry.id   AF-A0A2D7VWX7-F1
#
_cell.length_a   1.000
_cell.length_b   1.000
_cell.length_c   1.000
_cell.angle_alpha   90.00
_cell.angle_beta   90.00
_cell.angle_gamma   90.00
#
_symmetry.space_group_name_H-M   'P 1'
#
loop_
_entity.id
_entity.type
_entity.pdbx_description
1 polymer ?
#
loop_
_entity_poly.entity_id
_entity_poly.type
_entity_poly.pdbx_seq_one_letter_code
_entity_poly.pdbx_strand_id
1 'polypeptide(L)'
;MELDIIEDTEMLKIQGDRLKAQCIALNVKDDASWSQAHEKISQGAAVRKEAKRRLEPYKQQVKDLREKIQQAEKLILDPVNEGCQHLVDKIAAYEVERDEILEAEIKKNREKNKEANERMIFEMEEQGVPQVAIDSAKELIDQPEAPLAIPTLKGKNTIKPSWDVEIIKGKEDQIPYEYLIPVNETMRKAVAANIKKVVVAKYGRIEIKGIRIIPINSSIQRSKNV
;
A
#
# COMPACT_ATOMS: atom_id res chain seq x y z
N MET A 1 12.17 12.05 -30.22
CA MET A 1 13.60 11.88 -29.86
C MET A 1 13.94 10.46 -30.30
N GLU A 2 14.23 10.31 -31.60
CA GLU A 2 14.66 9.02 -32.15
C GLU A 2 16.09 8.81 -31.68
N LEU A 3 16.21 8.02 -30.64
CA LEU A 3 17.47 7.59 -30.06
C LEU A 3 17.98 6.45 -30.92
N ASP A 4 18.72 6.75 -31.99
CA ASP A 4 19.33 5.72 -32.82
C ASP A 4 20.59 5.15 -32.15
N ILE A 5 20.38 4.62 -30.94
CA ILE A 5 21.38 3.89 -30.14
C ILE A 5 21.93 2.72 -30.95
N ILE A 6 21.11 2.18 -31.86
CA ILE A 6 21.48 1.08 -32.75
C ILE A 6 22.54 1.55 -33.75
N GLU A 7 22.33 2.67 -34.46
CA GLU A 7 23.33 3.24 -35.37
C GLU A 7 24.63 3.61 -34.63
N ASP A 8 24.52 4.22 -33.45
CA ASP A 8 25.68 4.64 -32.64
C ASP A 8 26.54 3.49 -32.10
N THR A 9 25.96 2.29 -32.02
CA THR A 9 26.62 1.08 -31.51
C THR A 9 26.89 0.04 -32.59
N GLU A 10 26.45 0.25 -33.83
CA GLU A 10 26.60 -0.70 -34.93
C GLU A 10 28.07 -1.00 -35.23
N MET A 11 28.92 0.03 -35.25
CA MET A 11 30.37 -0.14 -35.44
C MET A 11 31.02 -0.96 -34.31
N LEU A 12 30.54 -0.82 -33.07
CA LEU A 12 31.04 -1.61 -31.93
C LEU A 12 30.56 -3.07 -32.01
N LYS A 13 29.34 -3.29 -32.50
CA LYS A 13 28.81 -4.63 -32.77
C LYS A 13 29.65 -5.34 -33.84
N ILE A 14 29.93 -4.69 -34.97
CA ILE A 14 30.78 -5.24 -36.04
C ILE A 14 32.18 -5.58 -35.51
N GLN A 15 32.78 -4.68 -34.71
CA GLN A 15 34.07 -4.95 -34.07
C GLN A 15 34.02 -6.14 -33.11
N GLY A 16 32.95 -6.25 -32.32
CA GLY A 16 32.71 -7.37 -31.40
C GLY A 16 32.55 -8.70 -32.13
N ASP A 17 31.76 -8.73 -33.22
CA ASP A 17 31.54 -9.93 -34.03
C ASP A 17 32.82 -10.38 -34.74
N ARG A 18 33.62 -9.43 -35.26
CA ARG A 18 34.94 -9.72 -35.83
C ARG A 18 35.90 -10.29 -34.80
N LEU A 19 35.95 -9.69 -33.60
CA LEU A 19 36.80 -10.19 -32.52
C LEU A 19 36.37 -11.59 -32.09
N LYS A 20 35.06 -11.84 -31.96
CA LYS A 20 34.50 -13.16 -31.66
C LYS A 20 34.95 -14.20 -32.69
N ALA A 21 34.82 -13.90 -33.98
CA ALA A 21 35.26 -14.80 -35.04
C ALA A 21 36.78 -15.11 -34.96
N GLN A 22 37.59 -14.08 -34.68
CA GLN A 22 39.04 -14.24 -34.49
C GLN A 22 39.38 -15.11 -33.26
N CYS A 23 38.67 -14.92 -32.15
CA CYS A 23 38.86 -15.73 -30.95
C CYS A 23 38.47 -17.20 -31.18
N ILE A 24 37.39 -17.46 -31.93
CA ILE A 24 36.96 -18.83 -32.27
C ILE A 24 37.96 -19.53 -33.20
N ALA A 25 38.52 -18.79 -34.15
CA ALA A 25 39.50 -19.33 -35.10
C ALA A 25 40.89 -19.55 -34.49
N LEU A 26 41.23 -18.87 -33.38
CA LEU A 26 42.54 -18.95 -32.77
C LEU A 26 42.73 -20.28 -32.04
N ASN A 27 43.73 -21.05 -32.46
CA ASN A 27 44.14 -22.29 -31.82
C ASN A 27 45.44 -22.07 -31.06
N VAL A 28 45.39 -22.15 -29.72
CA VAL A 28 46.54 -21.87 -28.85
C VAL A 28 47.36 -23.14 -28.67
N LYS A 29 48.56 -23.16 -29.25
CA LYS A 29 49.45 -24.34 -29.28
C LYS A 29 50.92 -24.03 -28.98
N ASP A 30 51.28 -22.76 -28.97
CA ASP A 30 52.65 -22.27 -28.78
C ASP A 30 52.64 -20.88 -28.09
N ASP A 31 53.82 -20.40 -27.70
CA ASP A 31 53.97 -19.13 -26.98
C ASP A 31 53.53 -17.91 -27.82
N ALA A 32 53.63 -18.02 -29.15
CA ALA A 32 53.18 -16.99 -30.07
C ALA A 32 51.64 -16.89 -30.10
N SER A 33 50.94 -18.00 -30.25
CA SER A 33 49.47 -18.07 -30.20
C SER A 33 48.92 -17.76 -28.80
N TRP A 34 49.67 -18.08 -27.74
CA TRP A 34 49.34 -17.66 -26.37
C TRP A 34 49.39 -16.12 -26.23
N SER A 35 50.45 -15.49 -26.74
CA SER A 35 50.58 -14.03 -26.74
C SER A 35 49.46 -13.36 -27.55
N GLN A 36 49.12 -13.93 -28.72
CA GLN A 36 47.99 -13.45 -29.53
C GLN A 36 46.65 -13.58 -28.78
N ALA A 37 46.43 -14.67 -28.04
CA ALA A 37 45.22 -14.84 -27.23
C ALA A 37 45.09 -13.74 -26.17
N HIS A 38 46.19 -13.41 -25.49
CA HIS A 38 46.22 -12.31 -24.53
C HIS A 38 45.93 -10.95 -25.17
N GLU A 39 46.45 -10.70 -26.36
CA GLU A 39 46.13 -9.49 -27.12
C GLU A 39 44.64 -9.40 -27.47
N LYS A 40 44.02 -10.51 -27.88
CA LYS A 40 42.58 -10.58 -28.15
C LYS A 40 41.72 -10.35 -26.90
N ILE A 41 42.16 -10.84 -25.74
CA ILE A 41 41.51 -10.55 -24.45
C ILE A 41 41.55 -9.04 -24.15
N SER A 42 42.72 -8.41 -24.35
CA SER A 42 42.89 -6.97 -24.16
C SER A 42 42.00 -6.16 -25.12
N GLN A 43 41.96 -6.53 -26.41
CA GLN A 43 41.06 -5.94 -27.40
C GLN A 43 39.59 -6.07 -26.96
N GLY A 44 39.18 -7.22 -26.42
CA GLY A 44 37.84 -7.42 -25.89
C GLY A 44 37.50 -6.59 -24.65
N ALA A 45 38.50 -6.27 -23.82
CA ALA A 45 38.32 -5.34 -22.70
C ALA A 45 38.14 -3.90 -23.18
N ALA A 46 38.89 -3.49 -24.22
CA ALA A 46 38.77 -2.16 -24.82
C ALA A 46 37.39 -1.94 -25.45
N VAL A 47 36.89 -2.90 -26.24
CA VAL A 47 35.53 -2.82 -26.84
C VAL A 47 34.45 -2.73 -25.76
N ARG A 48 34.57 -3.51 -24.67
CA ARG A 48 33.65 -3.43 -23.52
C ARG A 48 33.66 -2.07 -22.85
N LYS A 49 34.83 -1.46 -22.66
CA LYS A 49 34.97 -0.13 -22.07
C LYS A 49 34.34 0.94 -22.96
N GLU A 50 34.57 0.86 -24.26
CA GLU A 50 34.01 1.80 -25.24
C GLU A 50 32.49 1.69 -25.35
N ALA A 51 31.95 0.47 -25.37
CA ALA A 51 30.50 0.25 -25.35
C ALA A 51 29.85 0.84 -24.10
N LYS A 52 30.45 0.66 -22.92
CA LYS A 52 29.96 1.32 -21.69
C LYS A 52 30.00 2.83 -21.81
N ARG A 53 31.10 3.40 -22.31
CA ARG A 53 31.26 4.85 -22.47
C ARG A 53 30.19 5.46 -23.39
N ARG A 54 29.89 4.82 -24.52
CA ARG A 54 28.87 5.30 -25.47
C ARG A 54 27.45 5.13 -24.95
N LEU A 55 27.17 4.07 -24.19
CA LEU A 55 25.83 3.81 -23.67
C LEU A 55 25.49 4.58 -22.39
N GLU A 56 26.48 5.08 -21.66
CA GLU A 56 26.28 5.77 -20.38
C GLU A 56 25.41 7.04 -20.48
N PRO A 57 25.60 7.94 -21.47
CA PRO A 57 24.74 9.12 -21.62
C PRO A 57 23.27 8.76 -21.80
N TYR A 58 22.98 7.70 -22.57
CA TYR A 58 21.61 7.23 -22.79
C TYR A 58 20.96 6.70 -21.52
N LYS A 59 21.71 5.95 -20.70
CA LYS A 59 21.23 5.50 -19.39
C LYS A 59 20.93 6.66 -18.47
N GLN A 60 21.79 7.67 -18.46
CA GLN A 60 21.59 8.87 -17.65
C GLN A 60 20.36 9.65 -18.10
N GLN A 61 20.16 9.85 -19.40
CA GLN A 61 18.95 10.49 -19.94
C GLN A 61 17.67 9.77 -19.54
N VAL A 62 17.64 8.44 -19.62
CA VAL A 62 16.47 7.64 -19.20
C VAL A 62 16.22 7.81 -17.69
N LYS A 63 17.27 7.85 -16.87
CA LYS A 63 17.16 8.10 -15.44
C LYS A 63 16.58 9.48 -15.15
N ASP A 64 17.11 10.52 -15.79
CA ASP A 64 16.66 11.91 -15.62
C ASP A 64 15.20 12.08 -16.08
N LEU A 65 14.82 11.44 -17.21
CA LEU A 65 13.44 11.44 -17.68
C LEU A 65 12.50 10.74 -16.70
N ARG A 66 12.92 9.60 -16.14
CA ARG A 66 12.13 8.88 -15.14
C ARG A 66 11.91 9.72 -13.88
N GLU A 67 12.94 10.41 -13.41
CA GLU A 67 12.84 11.33 -12.26
C GLU A 67 11.87 12.49 -12.55
N LYS A 68 11.94 13.08 -13.75
CA LYS A 68 10.99 14.13 -14.17
C LYS A 68 9.55 13.63 -14.25
N ILE A 69 9.33 12.42 -14.78
CA ILE A 69 8.00 11.81 -14.82
C ILE A 69 7.46 11.58 -13.42
N GLN A 70 8.28 11.07 -12.50
CA GLN A 70 7.87 10.88 -11.10
C GLN A 70 7.54 12.20 -10.39
N GLN A 71 8.29 13.26 -10.68
CA GLN A 71 7.98 14.60 -10.15
C GLN A 71 6.65 15.12 -10.71
N ALA A 72 6.41 14.97 -12.02
CA ALA A 72 5.15 15.36 -12.64
C ALA A 72 3.96 14.54 -12.09
N GLU A 73 4.15 13.24 -11.89
CA GLU A 73 3.16 12.36 -11.27
C GLU A 73 2.81 12.82 -9.86
N LYS A 74 3.80 13.12 -9.02
CA LYS A 74 3.58 13.67 -7.67
C LYS A 74 2.82 15.00 -7.70
N LEU A 75 3.21 15.93 -8.57
CA LEU A 75 2.53 17.22 -8.69
C LEU A 75 1.03 17.09 -9.03
N ILE A 76 0.65 16.04 -9.75
CA ILE A 76 -0.74 15.77 -10.12
C ILE A 76 -1.45 14.97 -9.02
N LEU A 77 -0.81 13.93 -8.49
CA LEU A 77 -1.44 13.00 -7.56
C LEU A 77 -1.50 13.54 -6.13
N ASP A 78 -0.52 14.33 -5.67
CA ASP A 78 -0.48 14.83 -4.29
C ASP A 78 -1.73 15.67 -3.95
N PRO A 79 -2.14 16.68 -4.76
CA PRO A 79 -3.36 17.44 -4.49
C PRO A 79 -4.63 16.59 -4.56
N VAL A 80 -4.67 15.59 -5.44
CA VAL A 80 -5.80 14.66 -5.54
C VAL A 80 -5.90 13.79 -4.28
N ASN A 81 -4.78 13.27 -3.81
CA ASN A 81 -4.71 12.48 -2.59
C ASN A 81 -5.08 13.30 -1.35
N GLU A 82 -4.62 14.55 -1.26
CA GLU A 82 -5.02 15.50 -0.22
C GLU A 82 -6.53 15.79 -0.26
N GLY A 83 -7.07 16.07 -1.44
CA GLY A 83 -8.51 16.27 -1.63
C GLY A 83 -9.33 15.04 -1.23
N CYS A 84 -8.86 13.84 -1.58
CA CYS A 84 -9.47 12.59 -1.13
C CYS A 84 -9.39 12.43 0.39
N GLN A 85 -8.26 12.73 1.03
CA GLN A 85 -8.11 12.66 2.48
C GLN A 85 -9.11 13.59 3.19
N HIS A 86 -9.26 14.83 2.72
CA HIS A 86 -10.25 15.75 3.28
C HIS A 86 -11.68 15.21 3.20
N LEU A 87 -12.02 14.49 2.14
CA LEU A 87 -13.33 13.85 2.02
C LEU A 87 -13.47 12.65 2.97
N VAL A 88 -12.41 11.86 3.15
CA VAL A 88 -12.40 10.77 4.14
C VAL A 88 -12.64 11.31 5.54
N ASP A 89 -11.95 12.39 5.92
CA ASP A 89 -12.10 13.00 7.25
C ASP A 89 -13.52 13.53 7.46
N LYS A 90 -14.14 14.14 6.44
CA LYS A 90 -15.53 14.59 6.49
C LYS A 90 -16.53 13.44 6.59
N ILE A 91 -16.31 12.35 5.88
CA ILE A 91 -17.15 11.15 5.97
C ILE A 91 -17.05 10.54 7.36
N ALA A 92 -15.83 10.42 7.91
CA ALA A 92 -15.62 9.90 9.26
C ALA A 92 -16.31 10.78 10.32
N ALA A 93 -16.22 12.10 10.20
CA ALA A 93 -16.94 13.02 11.10
C ALA A 93 -18.45 12.83 11.03
N TYR A 94 -19.01 12.68 9.83
CA TYR A 94 -20.44 12.44 9.64
C TYR A 94 -20.88 11.07 10.19
N GLU A 95 -20.06 10.03 10.05
CA GLU A 95 -20.35 8.71 10.62
C GLU A 95 -20.46 8.77 12.15
N VAL A 96 -19.57 9.52 12.82
CA VAL A 96 -19.63 9.74 14.28
C VAL A 96 -20.90 10.51 14.67
N GLU A 97 -21.20 11.64 14.00
CA GLU A 97 -22.42 12.42 14.27
C GLU A 97 -23.68 11.56 14.08
N ARG A 98 -23.69 10.73 13.05
CA ARG A 98 -24.80 9.84 12.75
C ARG A 98 -24.97 8.77 13.83
N ASP A 99 -23.88 8.18 14.30
CA ASP A 99 -23.92 7.18 15.36
C ASP A 99 -24.43 7.80 16.69
N GLU A 100 -24.01 9.03 17.02
CA GLU A 100 -24.53 9.78 18.18
C GLU A 100 -26.04 10.06 18.07
N ILE A 101 -26.52 10.47 16.90
CA ILE A 101 -27.95 10.70 16.64
C ILE A 101 -28.73 9.38 16.79
N LEU A 102 -28.20 8.29 16.25
CA LEU A 102 -28.82 6.98 16.34
C LEU A 102 -28.86 6.45 17.77
N GLU A 103 -27.79 6.63 18.55
CA GLU A 103 -27.78 6.30 19.97
C GLU A 103 -28.81 7.12 20.76
N ALA A 104 -28.94 8.42 20.47
CA ALA A 104 -29.94 9.28 21.08
C ALA A 104 -31.38 8.85 20.73
N GLU A 105 -31.64 8.46 19.47
CA GLU A 105 -32.94 7.92 19.04
C GLU A 105 -33.24 6.57 19.70
N ILE A 106 -32.26 5.66 19.77
CA ILE A 106 -32.39 4.37 20.48
C ILE A 106 -32.72 4.63 21.95
N LYS A 107 -32.02 5.55 22.61
CA LYS A 107 -32.26 5.86 24.02
C LYS A 107 -33.66 6.46 24.25
N LYS A 108 -34.08 7.39 23.39
CA LYS A 108 -35.42 8.00 23.46
C LYS A 108 -36.54 6.98 23.21
N ASN A 109 -36.35 6.05 22.29
CA ASN A 109 -37.31 4.96 22.07
C ASN A 109 -37.34 3.98 23.24
N ARG A 110 -36.18 3.64 23.84
CA ARG A 110 -36.14 2.84 25.07
C ARG A 110 -36.90 3.50 26.22
N GLU A 111 -36.72 4.80 26.42
CA GLU A 111 -37.43 5.55 27.47
C GLU A 111 -38.95 5.54 27.23
N LYS A 112 -39.39 5.80 25.98
CA LYS A 112 -40.82 5.73 25.62
C LYS A 112 -41.43 4.34 25.78
N ASN A 113 -40.71 3.29 25.38
CA ASN A 113 -41.21 1.92 25.49
C ASN A 113 -41.25 1.46 26.94
N LYS A 114 -40.28 1.87 27.77
CA LYS A 114 -40.36 1.67 29.23
C LYS A 114 -41.57 2.36 29.83
N GLU A 115 -41.80 3.64 29.54
CA GLU A 115 -42.97 4.37 30.03
C GLU A 115 -44.30 3.76 29.57
N ALA A 116 -44.38 3.30 28.31
CA ALA A 116 -45.56 2.64 27.77
C ALA A 116 -45.83 1.28 28.43
N ASN A 117 -44.79 0.48 28.63
CA ASN A 117 -44.91 -0.83 29.28
C ASN A 117 -45.21 -0.70 30.78
N GLU A 118 -44.63 0.28 31.47
CA GLU A 118 -44.94 0.61 32.88
C GLU A 118 -46.42 1.01 33.04
N ARG A 119 -46.96 1.81 32.13
CA ARG A 119 -48.39 2.15 32.12
C ARG A 119 -49.27 0.93 31.86
N MET A 120 -48.86 0.06 30.94
CA MET A 120 -49.59 -1.17 30.63
C MET A 120 -49.63 -2.13 31.83
N ILE A 121 -48.52 -2.24 32.58
CA ILE A 121 -48.47 -3.01 33.83
C ILE A 121 -49.38 -2.39 34.90
N PHE A 122 -49.37 -1.07 35.04
CA PHE A 122 -50.23 -0.38 35.99
C PHE A 122 -51.73 -0.62 35.68
N GLU A 123 -52.12 -0.56 34.41
CA GLU A 123 -53.50 -0.87 33.99
C GLU A 123 -53.86 -2.36 34.23
N MET A 124 -52.93 -3.29 34.06
CA MET A 124 -53.15 -4.72 34.37
C MET A 124 -53.29 -4.98 35.88
N GLU A 125 -52.55 -4.26 36.72
CA GLU A 125 -52.69 -4.29 38.18
C GLU A 125 -54.05 -3.74 38.62
N GLU A 126 -54.52 -2.65 38.00
CA GLU A 126 -55.82 -2.04 38.30
C GLU A 126 -57.01 -2.91 37.86
N GLN A 127 -56.86 -3.68 36.77
CA GLN A 127 -57.88 -4.60 36.25
C GLN A 127 -57.92 -5.98 36.96
N GLY A 128 -57.04 -6.23 37.93
CA GLY A 128 -57.05 -7.46 38.72
C GLY A 128 -56.58 -8.71 37.94
N VAL A 129 -55.69 -8.53 36.97
CA VAL A 129 -55.09 -9.63 36.20
C VAL A 129 -54.23 -10.51 37.13
N PRO A 130 -54.18 -11.85 36.94
CA PRO A 130 -53.39 -12.74 37.79
C PRO A 130 -51.91 -12.34 37.88
N GLN A 131 -51.33 -12.39 39.09
CA GLN A 131 -49.95 -11.98 39.38
C GLN A 131 -48.90 -12.58 38.43
N VAL A 132 -49.11 -13.82 38.00
CA VAL A 132 -48.21 -14.55 37.08
C VAL A 132 -48.09 -13.84 35.72
N ALA A 133 -49.16 -13.21 35.23
CA ALA A 133 -49.13 -12.48 33.96
C ALA A 133 -48.47 -11.09 34.12
N ILE A 134 -48.61 -10.47 35.29
CA ILE A 134 -47.93 -9.21 35.64
C ILE A 134 -46.42 -9.43 35.75
N ASP A 135 -45.99 -10.53 36.37
CA ASP A 135 -44.57 -10.86 36.51
C ASP A 135 -43.93 -11.21 35.14
N SER A 136 -44.64 -11.93 34.27
CA SER A 136 -44.19 -12.13 32.88
C SER A 136 -44.14 -10.84 32.06
N ALA A 137 -45.06 -9.90 32.27
CA ALA A 137 -45.00 -8.59 31.63
C ALA A 137 -43.82 -7.74 32.15
N LYS A 138 -43.49 -7.84 33.44
CA LYS A 138 -42.30 -7.22 34.04
C LYS A 138 -41.00 -7.80 33.46
N GLU A 139 -40.91 -9.11 33.27
CA GLU A 139 -39.76 -9.76 32.63
C GLU A 139 -39.56 -9.38 31.16
N LEU A 140 -40.65 -9.08 30.43
CA LEU A 140 -40.60 -8.59 29.04
C LEU A 140 -40.02 -7.16 28.92
N ILE A 141 -40.11 -6.33 29.97
CA ILE A 141 -39.49 -5.00 30.00
C ILE A 141 -37.96 -5.09 30.07
N ASP A 142 -37.45 -6.10 30.77
CA ASP A 142 -36.02 -6.32 30.93
C ASP A 142 -35.39 -7.03 29.72
N GLN A 143 -36.19 -7.49 28.76
CA GLN A 143 -35.66 -8.04 27.51
C GLN A 143 -35.14 -6.92 26.60
N PRO A 144 -33.91 -7.04 26.06
CA PRO A 144 -33.39 -6.07 25.11
C PRO A 144 -34.21 -6.11 23.82
N GLU A 145 -34.87 -5.00 23.47
CA GLU A 145 -35.61 -4.88 22.21
C GLU A 145 -34.72 -5.18 20.99
N ALA A 146 -35.36 -5.74 19.96
CA ALA A 146 -34.72 -6.04 18.69
C ALA A 146 -34.01 -4.79 18.12
N PRO A 147 -32.77 -4.92 17.62
CA PRO A 147 -32.01 -3.78 17.13
C PRO A 147 -32.78 -3.09 15.99
N LEU A 148 -32.90 -1.77 16.09
CA LEU A 148 -33.48 -0.94 15.03
C LEU A 148 -32.73 -1.18 13.71
N ALA A 149 -33.48 -1.48 12.65
CA ALA A 149 -32.93 -1.71 11.32
C ALA A 149 -32.49 -0.38 10.70
N ILE A 150 -31.28 0.05 11.04
CA ILE A 150 -30.69 1.27 10.50
C ILE A 150 -30.21 0.97 9.06
N PRO A 151 -30.69 1.69 8.04
CA PRO A 151 -30.19 1.50 6.68
C PRO A 151 -28.69 1.83 6.64
N THR A 152 -27.86 0.84 6.33
CA THR A 152 -26.41 1.04 6.19
C THR A 152 -26.12 1.78 4.89
N LEU A 153 -25.59 2.99 4.97
CA LEU A 153 -25.04 3.72 3.83
C LEU A 153 -23.75 3.03 3.38
N LYS A 154 -23.85 2.01 2.52
CA LYS A 154 -22.67 1.41 1.88
C LYS A 154 -22.25 2.26 0.69
N GLY A 155 -21.16 3.00 0.85
CA GLY A 155 -20.49 3.65 -0.28
C GLY A 155 -20.15 2.64 -1.37
N LYS A 156 -20.38 3.01 -2.64
CA LYS A 156 -20.01 2.16 -3.80
C LYS A 156 -18.49 1.98 -3.95
N ASN A 157 -17.70 2.88 -3.35
CA ASN A 157 -16.25 2.84 -3.36
C ASN A 157 -15.74 2.33 -2.02
N THR A 158 -14.91 1.29 -2.02
CA THR A 158 -14.19 0.87 -0.83
C THR A 158 -12.91 1.68 -0.75
N ILE A 159 -12.88 2.69 0.13
CA ILE A 159 -11.64 3.36 0.50
C ILE A 159 -10.89 2.37 1.38
N LYS A 160 -9.91 1.67 0.83
CA LYS A 160 -9.00 0.88 1.65
C LYS A 160 -7.90 1.83 2.11
N PRO A 161 -7.77 2.11 3.42
CA PRO A 161 -6.58 2.77 3.92
C PRO A 161 -5.38 1.90 3.53
N SER A 162 -4.48 2.44 2.73
CA SER A 162 -3.19 1.83 2.45
C SER A 162 -2.13 2.58 3.23
N TRP A 163 -1.04 1.94 3.61
CA TRP A 163 0.01 2.58 4.39
C TRP A 163 1.33 2.40 3.66
N ASP A 164 2.10 3.47 3.51
CA ASP A 164 3.51 3.37 3.17
C ASP A 164 4.38 3.41 4.41
N VAL A 165 5.53 2.78 4.28
CA VAL A 165 6.47 2.57 5.38
C VAL A 165 7.83 3.04 4.90
N GLU A 166 8.31 4.15 5.45
CA GLU A 166 9.65 4.67 5.21
C GLU A 166 10.55 4.37 6.43
N ILE A 167 11.71 3.77 6.19
CA ILE A 167 12.73 3.61 7.22
C ILE A 167 13.51 4.93 7.33
N ILE A 168 13.64 5.47 8.55
CA ILE A 168 14.39 6.70 8.79
C ILE A 168 15.89 6.39 8.69
N LYS A 169 16.57 6.99 7.70
CA LYS A 169 18.02 6.84 7.51
C LYS A 169 18.77 7.22 8.80
N GLY A 170 19.58 6.30 9.31
CA GLY A 170 20.38 6.50 10.54
C GLY A 170 19.69 6.08 11.85
N LYS A 171 18.44 5.59 11.81
CA LYS A 171 17.77 4.93 12.95
C LYS A 171 17.47 3.45 12.70
N GLU A 172 18.23 2.83 11.80
CA GLU A 172 18.04 1.45 11.37
C GLU A 172 18.21 0.46 12.55
N ASP A 173 19.10 0.78 13.49
CA ASP A 173 19.37 -0.01 14.70
C ASP A 173 18.24 0.03 15.75
N GLN A 174 17.28 0.95 15.59
CA GLN A 174 16.14 1.10 16.52
C GLN A 174 14.93 0.26 16.10
N ILE A 175 15.00 -0.40 14.94
CA ILE A 175 13.94 -1.30 14.46
C ILE A 175 13.98 -2.58 15.30
N PRO A 176 12.86 -3.00 15.92
CA PRO A 176 12.84 -4.22 16.71
C PRO A 176 13.28 -5.44 15.89
N TYR A 177 14.12 -6.28 16.50
CA TYR A 177 14.75 -7.44 15.84
C TYR A 177 13.73 -8.41 15.23
N GLU A 178 12.51 -8.46 15.77
CA GLU A 178 11.38 -9.24 15.26
C GLU A 178 11.00 -8.90 13.81
N TYR A 179 11.34 -7.70 13.34
CA TYR A 179 11.05 -7.23 11.97
C TYR A 179 12.28 -7.28 11.05
N LEU A 180 13.46 -7.69 11.56
CA LEU A 180 14.73 -7.74 10.84
C LEU A 180 15.05 -9.20 10.42
N ILE A 181 15.24 -9.43 9.12
CA ILE A 181 15.84 -10.66 8.54
C ILE A 181 17.04 -10.18 7.67
N PRO A 182 18.18 -10.90 7.56
CA PRO A 182 19.53 -10.32 7.45
C PRO A 182 19.88 -9.30 6.33
N VAL A 183 21.12 -8.80 6.40
CA VAL A 183 21.62 -7.46 6.04
C VAL A 183 21.80 -7.14 4.53
N ASN A 184 20.98 -7.70 3.62
CA ASN A 184 21.11 -7.41 2.17
C ASN A 184 20.12 -6.33 1.67
N GLU A 185 20.43 -5.64 0.56
CA GLU A 185 19.56 -4.57 0.01
C GLU A 185 18.20 -5.08 -0.47
N THR A 186 18.15 -6.31 -0.97
CA THR A 186 16.92 -7.07 -1.24
C THR A 186 16.08 -7.29 0.01
N MET A 187 16.73 -7.35 1.17
CA MET A 187 16.08 -7.61 2.45
C MET A 187 15.57 -6.32 3.10
N ARG A 188 16.15 -5.14 2.81
CA ARG A 188 15.52 -3.84 3.16
C ARG A 188 14.12 -3.70 2.56
N LYS A 189 13.93 -4.13 1.31
CA LYS A 189 12.61 -4.20 0.68
C LYS A 189 11.69 -5.22 1.36
N ALA A 190 12.24 -6.35 1.79
CA ALA A 190 11.49 -7.39 2.51
C ALA A 190 11.06 -6.94 3.91
N VAL A 191 11.92 -6.21 4.63
CA VAL A 191 11.67 -5.58 5.93
C VAL A 191 10.55 -4.56 5.79
N ALA A 192 10.66 -3.62 4.83
CA ALA A 192 9.60 -2.66 4.54
C ALA A 192 8.27 -3.35 4.18
N ALA A 193 8.30 -4.43 3.40
CA ALA A 193 7.11 -5.20 3.06
C ALA A 193 6.49 -5.94 4.25
N ASN A 194 7.31 -6.52 5.14
CA ASN A 194 6.83 -7.19 6.36
C ASN A 194 6.23 -6.18 7.34
N ILE A 195 6.88 -5.05 7.56
CA ILE A 195 6.33 -3.97 8.37
C ILE A 195 5.04 -3.44 7.75
N LYS A 196 4.97 -3.25 6.43
CA LYS A 196 3.75 -2.84 5.73
C LYS A 196 2.60 -3.83 5.95
N LYS A 197 2.85 -5.14 5.92
CA LYS A 197 1.84 -6.17 6.27
C LYS A 197 1.35 -6.04 7.70
N VAL A 198 2.26 -5.81 8.65
CA VAL A 198 1.93 -5.68 10.08
C VAL A 198 1.15 -4.40 10.37
N VAL A 199 1.55 -3.28 9.73
CA VAL A 199 0.85 -1.99 9.81
C VAL A 199 -0.55 -2.10 9.20
N VAL A 200 -0.70 -2.78 8.06
CA VAL A 200 -2.00 -3.09 7.46
C VAL A 200 -2.86 -3.94 8.38
N ALA A 201 -2.30 -5.00 8.98
CA ALA A 201 -3.02 -5.90 9.88
C ALA A 201 -3.52 -5.20 11.15
N LYS A 202 -2.81 -4.17 11.63
CA LYS A 202 -3.18 -3.41 12.84
C LYS A 202 -3.72 -2.00 12.55
N TYR A 203 -4.19 -1.76 11.32
CA TYR A 203 -4.84 -0.50 10.94
C TYR A 203 -4.05 0.78 11.27
N GLY A 204 -2.72 0.75 11.15
CA GLY A 204 -1.87 1.92 11.42
C GLY A 204 -1.71 2.31 12.90
N ARG A 205 -2.28 1.55 13.85
CA ARG A 205 -2.20 1.85 15.30
C ARG A 205 -0.90 1.36 15.98
N ILE A 206 0.15 1.10 15.22
CA ILE A 206 1.44 0.66 15.77
C ILE A 206 2.47 1.76 15.59
N GLU A 207 3.12 2.13 16.69
CA GLU A 207 4.32 2.94 16.66
C GLU A 207 5.56 2.01 16.65
N ILE A 208 6.33 2.04 15.57
CA ILE A 208 7.58 1.27 15.45
C ILE A 208 8.75 2.26 15.44
N LYS A 209 9.64 2.16 16.43
CA LYS A 209 10.83 3.01 16.53
C LYS A 209 11.70 2.87 15.28
N GLY A 210 12.14 4.00 14.71
CA GLY A 210 12.97 4.05 13.49
C GLY A 210 12.19 4.05 12.17
N ILE A 211 10.85 3.98 12.21
CA ILE A 211 10.00 3.87 11.02
C ILE A 211 8.97 5.01 10.99
N ARG A 212 8.77 5.59 9.81
CA ARG A 212 7.69 6.54 9.52
C ARG A 212 6.59 5.80 8.75
N ILE A 213 5.40 5.75 9.32
CA ILE A 213 4.20 5.21 8.68
C ILE A 213 3.45 6.38 8.05
N ILE A 214 3.21 6.33 6.75
CA ILE A 214 2.50 7.35 5.99
C ILE A 214 1.17 6.73 5.52
N PRO A 215 0.01 7.24 5.96
CA PRO A 215 -1.26 6.80 5.38
C PRO A 215 -1.34 7.27 3.92
N ILE A 216 -1.64 6.33 3.02
CA ILE A 216 -1.96 6.58 1.61
C ILE A 216 -3.41 6.17 1.40
N ASN A 217 -4.26 7.08 0.95
CA ASN A 217 -5.61 6.74 0.51
C ASN A 217 -5.59 6.40 -0.97
N SER A 218 -5.39 5.13 -1.31
CA SER A 218 -5.60 4.66 -2.68
C SER A 218 -7.06 4.25 -2.85
N SER A 219 -7.80 5.00 -3.68
CA SER A 219 -9.16 4.61 -4.05
C SER A 219 -9.10 3.52 -5.14
N ILE A 220 -9.61 2.32 -4.84
CA ILE A 220 -9.74 1.25 -5.82
C ILE A 220 -11.18 1.28 -6.33
N GLN A 221 -11.40 1.77 -7.55
CA GLN A 221 -12.65 1.53 -8.24
C GLN A 221 -12.77 0.03 -8.52
N ARG A 222 -13.82 -0.63 -8.01
CA ARG A 222 -14.21 -1.94 -8.55
C ARG A 222 -14.68 -1.68 -9.98
N SER A 223 -13.89 -2.08 -10.97
CA SER A 223 -14.38 -2.14 -12.34
C SER A 223 -15.63 -3.02 -12.34
N LYS A 224 -16.73 -2.49 -12.88
CA LYS A 224 -17.85 -3.35 -13.24
C LYS A 224 -17.32 -4.29 -14.31
N ASN A 225 -17.18 -5.57 -13.98
CA ASN A 225 -17.27 -6.59 -15.01
C ASN A 225 -18.71 -6.51 -15.53
N VAL A 226 -18.86 -5.83 -16.67
CA VAL A 226 -20.00 -6.01 -17.60
C VAL A 226 -19.49 -6.88 -18.72
#